data_AF-A0A954IBL4-F1
#
_entry.id   AF-A0A954IBL4-F1
#
_cell.length_a   1.000
_cell.length_b   1.000
_cell.length_c   1.000
_cell.angle_alpha   90.00
_cell.angle_beta   90.00
_cell.angle_gamma   90.00
#
_symmetry.space_group_name_H-M   'P 1'
#
loop_
_entity.id
_entity.type
_entity.pdbx_description
1 polymer ?
#
loop_
_entity_poly.entity_id
_entity_poly.type
_entity_poly.pdbx_seq_one_letter_code
_entity_poly.pdbx_strand_id
1 'polypeptide(L)'
;MIVVFLTGLVSVMIFRQLWQLYEVTQGLTLRTAWWWSIPAVLIGVLGAMIAGLADAHQPAIADAFLDLTAIAALAPFVAILGARRPGAAAWPWFVVLPMLIVLSWPTMSQVMGSDLTRSLAPCVPAAFGILLVTVMGTGNYFGSGNTSAFFSSAVAVSLLTSRHFGFHWRSDLQFLASGLLLMAALQFACRRIANLRHMPCGTQLERMNRTWFLFRDLYGIVWARRVMDRVNQFAVREKWQLRLSLDGFEPHPDNPGKIDHPELDRPTEIFVWILRRFASTDWIAQHLNVIVTNPANASASGTSQT
;
A
#
# COMPACT_ATOMS: atom_id res chain seq x y z
N MET A 1 -6.57 14.50 28.41
CA MET A 1 -5.41 15.35 28.01
C MET A 1 -4.17 14.54 27.63
N ILE A 2 -3.60 13.69 28.50
CA ILE A 2 -2.38 12.91 28.18
C ILE A 2 -2.54 12.07 26.90
N VAL A 3 -3.66 11.34 26.76
CA VAL A 3 -3.92 10.49 25.59
C VAL A 3 -3.95 11.29 24.29
N VAL A 4 -4.61 12.46 24.28
CA VAL A 4 -4.67 13.36 23.12
C VAL A 4 -3.27 13.83 22.71
N PHE A 5 -2.43 14.21 23.69
CA PHE A 5 -1.05 14.60 23.44
C PHE A 5 -0.23 13.47 22.81
N LEU A 6 -0.34 12.25 23.36
CA LEU A 6 0.33 11.06 22.82
C LEU A 6 -0.15 10.74 21.40
N THR A 7 -1.45 10.85 21.12
CA THR A 7 -1.97 10.64 19.76
C THR A 7 -1.43 11.69 18.79
N GLY A 8 -1.29 12.95 19.22
CA GLY A 8 -0.63 13.99 18.44
C GLY A 8 0.81 13.63 18.08
N LEU A 9 1.61 13.17 19.07
CA LEU A 9 2.98 12.71 18.86
C LEU A 9 3.05 11.56 17.85
N VAL A 10 2.21 10.53 18.03
CA VAL A 10 2.14 9.37 17.13
C VAL A 10 1.79 9.82 15.70
N SER A 11 0.88 10.78 15.55
CA SER A 11 0.47 11.30 14.25
C SER A 11 1.61 12.02 13.54
N VAL A 12 2.40 12.83 14.25
CA VAL A 12 3.61 13.47 13.71
C VAL A 12 4.62 12.43 13.23
N MET A 13 4.81 11.34 13.98
CA MET A 13 5.70 10.24 13.58
C MET A 13 5.19 9.52 12.33
N ILE A 14 3.88 9.28 12.23
CA ILE A 14 3.23 8.72 11.04
C ILE A 14 3.44 9.63 9.83
N PHE A 15 3.21 10.95 9.95
CA PHE A 15 3.45 11.90 8.87
C PHE A 15 4.90 11.89 8.40
N ARG A 16 5.86 11.81 9.32
CA ARG A 16 7.28 11.70 8.98
C ARG A 16 7.57 10.42 8.17
N GLN A 17 7.00 9.28 8.57
CA GLN A 17 7.16 8.02 7.83
C GLN A 17 6.47 8.05 6.47
N LEU A 18 5.28 8.64 6.39
CA LEU A 18 4.58 8.85 5.11
C LEU A 18 5.41 9.74 4.18
N TRP A 19 6.08 10.77 4.69
CA TRP A 19 6.98 11.60 3.89
C TRP A 19 8.18 10.80 3.34
N GLN A 20 8.78 9.91 4.15
CA GLN A 20 9.83 9.02 3.67
C GLN A 20 9.32 8.08 2.55
N LEU A 21 8.09 7.58 2.67
CA LEU A 21 7.46 6.78 1.62
C LEU A 21 7.13 7.61 0.37
N TYR A 22 6.79 8.89 0.52
CA TYR A 22 6.53 9.78 -0.62
C TYR A 22 7.72 9.79 -1.58
N GLU A 23 8.93 9.97 -1.06
CA GLU A 23 10.17 9.96 -1.84
C GLU A 23 10.38 8.64 -2.58
N VAL A 24 10.01 7.50 -1.96
CA VAL A 24 10.08 6.18 -2.60
C VAL A 24 9.04 6.03 -3.72
N THR A 25 7.87 6.61 -3.54
CA THR A 25 6.75 6.51 -4.48
C THR A 25 6.82 7.48 -5.65
N GLN A 26 7.82 8.38 -5.70
CA GLN A 26 8.01 9.26 -6.86
C GLN A 26 8.26 8.42 -8.12
N GLY A 27 7.50 8.71 -9.18
CA GLY A 27 7.50 7.92 -10.41
C GLY A 27 6.64 6.65 -10.38
N LEU A 28 6.17 6.22 -9.20
CA LEU A 28 5.27 5.07 -9.07
C LEU A 28 3.79 5.49 -9.13
N THR A 29 2.94 4.57 -9.57
CA THR A 29 1.48 4.72 -9.51
C THR A 29 0.91 4.65 -8.09
N LEU A 30 1.73 4.33 -7.09
CA LEU A 30 1.37 4.28 -5.67
C LEU A 30 1.14 5.66 -5.05
N ARG A 31 1.46 6.75 -5.76
CA ARG A 31 1.21 8.11 -5.31
C ARG A 31 -0.24 8.33 -4.89
N THR A 32 -1.18 7.68 -5.58
CA THR A 32 -2.60 7.71 -5.23
C THR A 32 -2.88 7.14 -3.85
N ALA A 33 -2.29 5.99 -3.51
CA ALA A 33 -2.44 5.39 -2.19
C ALA A 33 -1.87 6.30 -1.09
N TRP A 34 -0.71 6.92 -1.35
CA TRP A 34 -0.11 7.89 -0.44
C TRP A 34 -1.04 9.09 -0.16
N TRP A 35 -1.69 9.62 -1.20
CA TRP A 35 -2.67 10.71 -1.04
C TRP A 35 -3.86 10.32 -0.16
N TRP A 36 -4.32 9.06 -0.20
CA TRP A 36 -5.40 8.57 0.65
C TRP A 36 -4.96 8.29 2.10
N SER A 37 -3.67 8.09 2.35
CA SER A 37 -3.15 7.96 3.72
C SER A 37 -3.25 9.28 4.50
N ILE A 38 -3.12 10.43 3.84
CA ILE A 38 -3.20 11.76 4.50
C ILE A 38 -4.57 11.99 5.17
N PRO A 39 -5.71 11.95 4.45
CA PRO A 39 -7.01 12.16 5.07
C PRO A 39 -7.32 11.09 6.11
N ALA A 40 -6.87 9.84 5.94
CA ALA A 40 -7.04 8.80 6.95
C ALA A 40 -6.39 9.16 8.29
N VAL A 41 -5.15 9.66 8.26
CA VAL A 41 -4.46 10.12 9.47
C VAL A 41 -5.15 11.36 10.05
N LEU A 42 -5.52 12.34 9.22
CA LEU A 42 -6.19 13.56 9.68
C LEU A 42 -7.54 13.26 10.36
N ILE A 43 -8.34 12.36 9.79
CA ILE A 43 -9.60 11.90 10.38
C ILE A 43 -9.35 11.22 11.72
N GLY A 44 -8.33 10.36 11.82
CA GLY A 44 -7.95 9.71 13.07
C GLY A 44 -7.50 10.68 14.16
N VAL A 45 -6.72 11.72 13.80
CA VAL A 45 -6.32 12.78 14.74
C VAL A 45 -7.53 13.55 15.24
N LEU A 46 -8.40 13.98 14.32
CA LEU A 46 -9.61 14.72 14.66
C LEU A 46 -10.53 13.88 15.56
N GLY A 47 -10.70 12.59 15.23
CA GLY A 47 -11.46 11.64 16.02
C GLY A 47 -10.91 11.47 17.44
N ALA A 48 -9.59 11.36 17.58
CA ALA A 48 -8.94 11.26 18.89
C ALA A 48 -9.09 12.54 19.72
N MET A 49 -9.01 13.72 19.09
CA MET A 49 -9.26 14.99 19.75
C MET A 49 -10.70 15.10 20.24
N ILE A 50 -11.68 14.76 19.37
CA ILE A 50 -13.09 14.77 19.73
C ILE A 50 -13.37 13.77 20.84
N ALA A 51 -12.88 12.52 20.74
CA ALA A 51 -13.01 11.53 21.80
C ALA A 51 -12.45 12.04 23.13
N GLY A 52 -11.27 12.65 23.13
CA GLY A 52 -10.66 13.19 24.34
C GLY A 52 -11.38 14.39 24.97
N LEU A 53 -12.17 15.14 24.20
CA LEU A 53 -12.93 16.32 24.64
C LEU A 53 -14.41 15.99 24.95
N ALA A 54 -15.00 15.05 24.22
CA ALA A 54 -16.44 14.81 24.16
C ALA A 54 -16.90 13.51 24.82
N ASP A 55 -16.01 12.60 25.24
CA ASP A 55 -16.37 11.24 25.76
C ASP A 55 -17.41 11.27 26.88
N ALA A 56 -17.51 12.37 27.63
CA ALA A 56 -18.48 12.51 28.72
C ALA A 56 -19.90 12.96 28.27
N HIS A 57 -20.05 13.58 27.09
CA HIS A 57 -21.30 14.25 26.70
C HIS A 57 -21.91 13.75 25.38
N GLN A 58 -21.10 13.27 24.43
CA GLN A 58 -21.57 12.91 23.08
C GLN A 58 -20.88 11.65 22.52
N PRO A 59 -21.11 10.47 23.12
CA PRO A 59 -20.45 9.23 22.72
C PRO A 59 -20.72 8.84 21.24
N ALA A 60 -21.89 9.21 20.70
CA ALA A 60 -22.24 8.93 19.30
C ALA A 60 -21.25 9.51 18.28
N ILE A 61 -20.68 10.69 18.58
CA ILE A 61 -19.75 11.36 17.66
C ILE A 61 -18.38 10.68 17.70
N ALA A 62 -17.87 10.36 18.90
CA ALA A 62 -16.61 9.63 19.04
C ALA A 62 -16.67 8.27 18.33
N ASP A 63 -17.78 7.56 18.52
CA ASP A 63 -18.13 6.33 17.83
C ASP A 63 -18.12 6.47 16.29
N ALA A 64 -18.70 7.56 15.78
CA ALA A 64 -18.72 7.81 14.34
C ALA A 64 -17.32 8.05 13.76
N PHE A 65 -16.47 8.76 14.51
CA PHE A 65 -15.08 8.99 14.10
C PHE A 65 -14.22 7.72 14.17
N LEU A 66 -14.47 6.80 15.11
CA LEU A 66 -13.78 5.50 15.15
C LEU A 66 -14.07 4.69 13.87
N ASP A 67 -15.35 4.59 13.49
CA ASP A 67 -15.77 3.90 12.26
C ASP A 67 -15.17 4.59 11.02
N LEU A 68 -15.30 5.92 10.93
CA LEU A 68 -14.77 6.68 9.80
C LEU A 68 -13.24 6.56 9.68
N THR A 69 -12.53 6.52 10.81
CA THR A 69 -11.07 6.30 10.84
C THR A 69 -10.73 4.90 10.37
N ALA A 70 -11.46 3.87 10.81
CA ALA A 70 -11.25 2.50 10.35
C ALA A 70 -11.43 2.37 8.83
N ILE A 71 -12.52 2.96 8.30
CA ILE A 71 -12.86 2.96 6.88
C ILE A 71 -11.83 3.75 6.07
N ALA A 72 -11.44 4.94 6.53
CA ALA A 72 -10.43 5.77 5.86
C ALA A 72 -9.05 5.11 5.87
N ALA A 73 -8.67 4.41 6.94
CA ALA A 73 -7.42 3.65 7.02
C ALA A 73 -7.31 2.52 5.97
N LEU A 74 -8.45 2.05 5.42
CA LEU A 74 -8.49 1.06 4.35
C LEU A 74 -8.29 1.66 2.95
N ALA A 75 -8.58 2.95 2.77
CA ALA A 75 -8.46 3.64 1.48
C ALA A 75 -7.09 3.48 0.80
N PRO A 76 -5.93 3.66 1.47
CA PRO A 76 -4.63 3.43 0.83
C PRO A 76 -4.45 1.99 0.36
N PHE A 77 -4.88 0.98 1.14
CA PHE A 77 -4.75 -0.43 0.74
C PHE A 77 -5.58 -0.76 -0.51
N VAL A 78 -6.82 -0.26 -0.56
CA VAL A 78 -7.71 -0.46 -1.71
C VAL A 78 -7.23 0.31 -2.94
N ALA A 79 -6.63 1.50 -2.76
CA ALA A 79 -6.04 2.26 -3.85
C ALA A 79 -4.89 1.50 -4.55
N ILE A 80 -4.10 0.70 -3.81
CA ILE A 80 -2.99 -0.10 -4.35
C ILE A 80 -3.48 -1.20 -5.29
N LEU A 81 -4.65 -1.78 -5.02
CA LEU A 81 -5.26 -2.79 -5.89
C LEU A 81 -5.57 -2.25 -7.29
N GLY A 82 -5.73 -0.93 -7.42
CA GLY A 82 -5.97 -0.22 -8.68
C GLY A 82 -4.73 0.35 -9.36
N ALA A 83 -3.52 0.11 -8.84
CA ALA A 83 -2.34 0.90 -9.21
C ALA A 83 -1.77 0.64 -10.62
N ARG A 84 -2.47 -0.05 -11.53
CA ARG A 84 -2.00 -0.32 -12.89
C ARG A 84 -2.48 0.76 -13.87
N ARG A 85 -1.59 1.30 -14.72
CA ARG A 85 -1.96 2.21 -15.82
C ARG A 85 -2.73 1.48 -16.94
N PRO A 86 -3.70 2.14 -17.61
CA PRO A 86 -4.17 3.52 -17.40
C PRO A 86 -5.20 3.68 -16.26
N GLY A 87 -5.72 2.59 -15.71
CA GLY A 87 -6.82 2.60 -14.73
C GLY A 87 -6.52 3.28 -13.38
N ALA A 88 -5.25 3.44 -13.03
CA ALA A 88 -4.83 4.01 -11.74
C ALA A 88 -5.40 5.41 -11.43
N ALA A 89 -5.69 6.24 -12.45
CA ALA A 89 -6.26 7.57 -12.25
C ALA A 89 -7.77 7.54 -11.94
N ALA A 90 -8.50 6.60 -12.55
CA ALA A 90 -9.94 6.48 -12.39
C ALA A 90 -10.32 5.69 -11.12
N TRP A 91 -9.47 4.74 -10.71
CA TRP A 91 -9.73 3.83 -9.59
C TRP A 91 -10.17 4.50 -8.28
N PRO A 92 -9.55 5.60 -7.81
CA PRO A 92 -10.00 6.29 -6.59
C PRO A 92 -11.45 6.72 -6.63
N TRP A 93 -11.89 7.20 -7.78
CA TRP A 93 -13.23 7.77 -7.96
C TRP A 93 -14.29 6.68 -8.12
N PHE A 94 -13.94 5.56 -8.74
CA PHE A 94 -14.89 4.46 -8.98
C PHE A 94 -14.94 3.41 -7.87
N VAL A 95 -13.87 3.24 -7.10
CA VAL A 95 -13.78 2.17 -6.09
C VAL A 95 -13.60 2.73 -4.69
N VAL A 96 -12.58 3.57 -4.47
CA VAL A 96 -12.24 4.05 -3.12
C VAL A 96 -13.32 4.98 -2.58
N LEU A 97 -13.74 5.98 -3.35
CA LEU A 97 -14.76 6.94 -2.90
C LEU A 97 -16.13 6.28 -2.63
N PRO A 98 -16.69 5.44 -3.53
CA PRO A 98 -17.93 4.73 -3.22
C PRO A 98 -17.81 3.81 -2.01
N MET A 99 -16.66 3.13 -1.82
CA MET A 99 -16.40 2.33 -0.63
C MET A 99 -16.49 3.18 0.65
N LEU A 100 -15.85 4.35 0.69
CA LEU A 100 -15.92 5.25 1.84
C LEU A 100 -17.37 5.66 2.14
N ILE A 101 -18.14 6.02 1.11
CA ILE A 101 -19.54 6.45 1.25
C ILE A 101 -20.41 5.29 1.77
N VAL A 102 -20.36 4.13 1.10
CA VAL A 102 -21.21 2.98 1.41
C VAL A 102 -20.91 2.41 2.79
N LEU A 103 -19.63 2.28 3.16
CA LEU A 103 -19.26 1.76 4.49
C LEU A 103 -19.56 2.76 5.61
N SER A 104 -19.49 4.06 5.35
CA SER A 104 -19.80 5.09 6.36
C SER A 104 -21.30 5.36 6.50
N TRP A 105 -22.11 4.97 5.52
CA TRP A 105 -23.54 5.26 5.48
C TRP A 105 -24.32 4.80 6.72
N PRO A 106 -24.14 3.57 7.24
CA PRO A 106 -24.86 3.12 8.44
C PRO A 106 -24.57 4.01 9.65
N THR A 107 -23.31 4.35 9.87
CA THR A 107 -22.87 5.24 10.94
C THR A 107 -23.45 6.65 10.78
N MET A 108 -23.41 7.22 9.56
CA MET A 108 -24.00 8.53 9.26
C MET A 108 -25.50 8.56 9.51
N SER A 109 -26.22 7.53 9.06
CA SER A 109 -27.68 7.44 9.24
C SER A 109 -28.10 7.38 10.70
N GLN A 110 -27.32 6.67 11.54
CA GLN A 110 -27.55 6.63 12.97
C GLN A 110 -27.28 7.99 13.62
N VAL A 111 -26.16 8.64 13.34
CA VAL A 111 -25.85 9.98 13.89
C VAL A 111 -26.94 11.00 13.55
N MET A 112 -27.50 10.96 12.33
CA MET A 112 -28.58 11.85 11.91
C MET A 112 -29.92 11.58 12.60
N GLY A 113 -30.17 10.34 13.02
CA GLY A 113 -31.45 9.93 13.63
C GLY A 113 -31.39 9.71 15.15
N SER A 114 -30.21 9.66 15.76
CA SER A 114 -30.01 9.29 17.17
C SER A 114 -29.91 10.50 18.08
N ASP A 115 -30.33 10.32 19.33
CA ASP A 115 -29.90 11.17 20.43
C ASP A 115 -28.37 11.02 20.62
N LEU A 116 -27.63 12.11 20.41
CA LEU A 116 -26.16 12.14 20.47
C LEU A 116 -25.59 11.70 21.83
N THR A 117 -26.43 11.65 22.87
CA THR A 117 -26.07 11.21 24.22
C THR A 117 -25.91 9.69 24.35
N ARG A 118 -26.36 8.90 23.35
CA ARG A 118 -26.24 7.43 23.36
C ARG A 118 -25.19 6.95 22.37
N SER A 119 -24.46 5.90 22.75
CA SER A 119 -23.54 5.22 21.83
C SER A 119 -24.28 4.65 20.61
N LEU A 120 -23.59 4.60 19.48
CA LEU A 120 -24.15 4.05 18.24
C LEU A 120 -24.37 2.55 18.37
N ALA A 121 -25.48 2.05 17.82
CA ALA A 121 -25.77 0.64 17.82
C ALA A 121 -24.84 -0.10 16.84
N PRO A 122 -24.33 -1.29 17.21
CA PRO A 122 -23.48 -2.09 16.34
C PRO A 122 -24.26 -2.52 15.09
N CYS A 123 -23.72 -2.24 13.91
CA CYS A 123 -24.30 -2.64 12.64
C CYS A 123 -23.49 -3.82 12.07
N VAL A 124 -23.93 -5.04 12.38
CA VAL A 124 -23.23 -6.28 12.01
C VAL A 124 -22.92 -6.36 10.51
N PRO A 125 -23.84 -6.03 9.57
CA PRO A 125 -23.50 -6.02 8.14
C PRO A 125 -22.36 -5.07 7.77
N ALA A 126 -22.30 -3.88 8.38
CA ALA A 126 -21.24 -2.91 8.13
C ALA A 126 -19.87 -3.44 8.62
N ALA A 127 -19.86 -4.07 9.80
CA ALA A 127 -18.65 -4.69 10.35
C ALA A 127 -18.08 -5.79 9.46
N PHE A 128 -18.95 -6.64 8.88
CA PHE A 128 -18.53 -7.64 7.88
C PHE A 128 -17.98 -7.00 6.61
N GLY A 129 -18.58 -5.90 6.15
CA GLY A 129 -18.07 -5.11 5.03
C GLY A 129 -16.66 -4.58 5.29
N ILE A 130 -16.43 -3.99 6.46
CA ILE A 130 -15.11 -3.49 6.86
C ILE A 130 -14.12 -4.66 6.95
N LEU A 131 -14.48 -5.76 7.61
CA LEU A 131 -13.63 -6.95 7.75
C LEU A 131 -13.22 -7.52 6.39
N LEU A 132 -14.16 -7.66 5.45
CA LEU A 132 -13.89 -8.14 4.10
C LEU A 132 -12.88 -7.25 3.39
N VAL A 133 -13.07 -5.92 3.46
CA VAL A 133 -12.15 -4.95 2.84
C VAL A 133 -10.79 -4.95 3.55
N THR A 134 -10.75 -5.14 4.88
CA THR A 134 -9.49 -5.31 5.62
C THR A 134 -8.73 -6.52 5.11
N VAL A 135 -9.38 -7.68 5.00
CA VAL A 135 -8.73 -8.92 4.51
C VAL A 135 -8.29 -8.74 3.05
N MET A 136 -9.13 -8.18 2.18
CA MET A 136 -8.81 -7.97 0.77
C MET A 136 -7.67 -6.96 0.56
N GLY A 137 -7.70 -5.84 1.29
CA GLY A 137 -6.72 -4.76 1.17
C GLY A 137 -5.38 -5.12 1.81
N THR A 138 -5.40 -5.51 3.08
CA THR A 138 -4.16 -5.80 3.83
C THR A 138 -3.59 -7.17 3.46
N GLY A 139 -4.44 -8.17 3.17
CA GLY A 139 -4.03 -9.53 2.78
C GLY A 139 -3.21 -9.58 1.50
N ASN A 140 -3.24 -8.52 0.69
CA ASN A 140 -2.30 -8.33 -0.43
C ASN A 140 -0.82 -8.33 0.01
N TYR A 141 -0.51 -8.11 1.29
CA TYR A 141 0.85 -8.15 1.82
C TYR A 141 1.19 -9.43 2.57
N PHE A 142 0.23 -10.35 2.72
CA PHE A 142 0.47 -11.66 3.33
C PHE A 142 1.42 -12.50 2.46
N GLY A 143 2.48 -13.04 3.07
CA GLY A 143 3.52 -13.79 2.37
C GLY A 143 4.54 -12.94 1.60
N SER A 144 4.47 -11.61 1.71
CA SER A 144 5.51 -10.69 1.21
C SER A 144 6.55 -10.38 2.29
N GLY A 145 7.59 -9.61 1.95
CA GLY A 145 8.54 -9.07 2.93
C GLY A 145 7.90 -8.13 3.97
N ASN A 146 6.65 -7.71 3.74
CA ASN A 146 5.87 -6.81 4.60
C ASN A 146 4.77 -7.52 5.41
N THR A 147 4.91 -8.83 5.67
CA THR A 147 3.93 -9.60 6.47
C THR A 147 3.71 -9.02 7.88
N SER A 148 4.74 -8.48 8.53
CA SER A 148 4.58 -7.80 9.83
C SER A 148 3.76 -6.52 9.75
N ALA A 149 3.90 -5.75 8.65
CA ALA A 149 3.09 -4.56 8.41
C ALA A 149 1.63 -4.94 8.15
N PHE A 150 1.38 -6.07 7.46
CA PHE A 150 0.07 -6.66 7.30
C PHE A 150 -0.60 -6.93 8.66
N PHE A 151 0.01 -7.72 9.54
CA PHE A 151 -0.60 -8.06 10.83
C PHE A 151 -0.84 -6.81 11.68
N SER A 152 0.13 -5.90 11.74
CA SER A 152 0.01 -4.68 12.54
C SER A 152 -1.13 -3.77 12.04
N SER A 153 -1.27 -3.59 10.72
CA SER A 153 -2.36 -2.79 10.14
C SER A 153 -3.72 -3.48 10.26
N ALA A 154 -3.80 -4.80 10.07
CA ALA A 154 -5.03 -5.57 10.25
C ALA A 154 -5.54 -5.47 11.70
N VAL A 155 -4.65 -5.67 12.68
CA VAL A 155 -5.01 -5.54 14.11
C VAL A 155 -5.42 -4.10 14.45
N ALA A 156 -4.77 -3.08 13.89
CA ALA A 156 -5.17 -1.69 14.09
C ALA A 156 -6.61 -1.44 13.61
N VAL A 157 -6.96 -1.89 12.41
CA VAL A 157 -8.32 -1.70 11.86
C VAL A 157 -9.35 -2.56 12.61
N SER A 158 -9.00 -3.77 13.02
CA SER A 158 -9.86 -4.61 13.86
C SER A 158 -10.09 -4.01 15.24
N LEU A 159 -9.09 -3.33 15.81
CA LEU A 159 -9.24 -2.65 17.10
C LEU A 159 -10.21 -1.47 16.98
N LEU A 160 -10.11 -0.66 15.93
CA LEU A 160 -11.05 0.44 15.65
C LEU A 160 -12.49 -0.04 15.44
N THR A 161 -12.68 -1.26 14.94
CA THR A 161 -14.03 -1.83 14.70
C THR A 161 -14.50 -2.81 15.78
N SER A 162 -13.72 -3.04 16.83
CA SER A 162 -13.97 -4.05 17.86
C SER A 162 -15.33 -3.88 18.58
N ARG A 163 -15.84 -2.65 18.65
CA ARG A 163 -17.15 -2.30 19.21
C ARG A 163 -18.32 -3.01 18.53
N HIS A 164 -18.23 -3.28 17.22
CA HIS A 164 -19.27 -4.00 16.48
C HIS A 164 -19.42 -5.46 16.93
N PHE A 165 -18.44 -5.97 17.67
CA PHE A 165 -18.42 -7.33 18.22
C PHE A 165 -18.62 -7.36 19.74
N GLY A 166 -19.08 -6.25 20.35
CA GLY A 166 -19.35 -6.15 21.78
C GLY A 166 -18.13 -5.85 22.65
N PHE A 167 -16.98 -5.53 22.05
CA PHE A 167 -15.80 -5.10 22.81
C PHE A 167 -15.80 -3.59 23.00
N HIS A 168 -16.14 -3.15 24.20
CA HIS A 168 -16.16 -1.73 24.56
C HIS A 168 -14.86 -1.33 25.25
N TRP A 169 -14.07 -0.49 24.61
CA TRP A 169 -12.95 0.18 25.22
C TRP A 169 -13.21 1.69 25.22
N ARG A 170 -12.46 2.43 26.02
CA ARG A 170 -12.48 3.89 25.92
C ARG A 170 -11.96 4.33 24.55
N SER A 171 -12.72 5.21 23.89
CA SER A 171 -12.46 5.67 22.52
C SER A 171 -11.06 6.27 22.37
N ASP A 172 -10.63 7.07 23.35
CA ASP A 172 -9.31 7.70 23.36
C ASP A 172 -8.16 6.68 23.34
N LEU A 173 -8.26 5.62 24.14
CA LEU A 173 -7.29 4.52 24.15
C LEU A 173 -7.31 3.70 22.85
N GLN A 174 -8.48 3.48 22.26
CA GLN A 174 -8.58 2.78 20.96
C GLN A 174 -7.87 3.55 19.85
N PHE A 175 -8.06 4.86 19.77
CA PHE A 175 -7.35 5.71 18.80
C PHE A 175 -5.83 5.64 18.99
N LEU A 176 -5.36 5.77 20.24
CA LEU A 176 -3.93 5.74 20.54
C LEU A 176 -3.32 4.37 20.19
N ALA A 177 -3.93 3.28 20.63
CA ALA A 177 -3.43 1.93 20.38
C ALA A 177 -3.42 1.59 18.88
N SER A 178 -4.48 1.95 18.15
CA SER A 178 -4.56 1.75 16.71
C SER A 178 -3.53 2.62 15.97
N GLY A 179 -3.33 3.86 16.40
CA GLY A 179 -2.29 4.74 15.87
C GLY A 179 -0.88 4.17 16.07
N LEU A 180 -0.57 3.62 17.24
CA LEU A 180 0.71 2.96 17.52
C LEU A 180 0.93 1.74 16.62
N LEU A 181 -0.11 0.92 16.39
CA LEU A 181 -0.05 -0.22 15.49
C LEU A 181 0.12 0.19 14.02
N LEU A 182 -0.53 1.26 13.57
CA LEU A 182 -0.32 1.81 12.22
C LEU A 182 1.09 2.39 12.05
N MET A 183 1.59 3.09 13.06
CA MET A 183 2.97 3.59 13.09
C MET A 183 3.98 2.43 13.04
N ALA A 184 3.74 1.34 13.78
CA ALA A 184 4.57 0.15 13.71
C ALA A 184 4.53 -0.49 12.31
N ALA A 185 3.36 -0.57 11.68
CA ALA A 185 3.21 -1.09 10.31
C ALA A 185 4.04 -0.27 9.31
N LEU A 186 3.95 1.05 9.35
CA LEU A 186 4.74 1.96 8.51
C LEU A 186 6.24 1.85 8.82
N GLN A 187 6.62 1.72 10.09
CA GLN A 187 8.02 1.54 10.47
C GLN A 187 8.61 0.24 9.89
N PHE A 188 7.85 -0.87 9.92
CA PHE A 188 8.27 -2.13 9.29
C PHE A 188 8.45 -1.96 7.78
N ALA A 189 7.49 -1.34 7.11
CA ALA A 189 7.55 -1.09 5.66
C ALA A 189 8.75 -0.19 5.28
N CYS A 190 8.96 0.92 5.98
CA CYS A 190 10.08 1.83 5.75
C CYS A 190 11.43 1.15 5.96
N ARG A 191 11.59 0.39 7.06
CA ARG A 191 12.82 -0.39 7.32
C ARG A 191 13.07 -1.42 6.23
N ARG A 192 12.04 -2.13 5.80
CA ARG A 192 12.14 -3.12 4.73
C ARG A 192 12.60 -2.49 3.42
N ILE A 193 11.98 -1.37 3.02
CA ILE A 193 12.34 -0.64 1.81
C ILE A 193 13.78 -0.10 1.90
N ALA A 194 14.17 0.47 3.04
CA ALA A 194 15.54 0.95 3.25
C ALA A 194 16.56 -0.19 3.12
N ASN A 195 16.30 -1.35 3.74
CA ASN A 195 17.17 -2.52 3.64
C ASN A 195 17.31 -3.01 2.19
N LEU A 196 16.22 -3.02 1.42
CA LEU A 196 16.26 -3.40 0.00
C LEU A 196 17.04 -2.40 -0.85
N ARG A 197 16.93 -1.10 -0.57
CA ARG A 197 17.70 -0.05 -1.27
C ARG A 197 19.20 -0.16 -1.04
N HIS A 198 19.61 -0.54 0.18
CA HIS A 198 21.00 -0.72 0.55
C HIS A 198 21.57 -2.10 0.21
N MET A 199 20.77 -3.00 -0.36
CA MET A 199 21.27 -4.30 -0.81
C MET A 199 22.34 -4.09 -1.90
N PRO A 200 23.56 -4.62 -1.70
CA PRO A 200 24.64 -4.50 -2.68
C PRO A 200 24.21 -5.15 -3.99
N CYS A 201 24.56 -4.51 -5.11
CA CYS A 201 24.23 -5.00 -6.44
C CYS A 201 25.44 -4.87 -7.37
N GLY A 202 26.27 -5.91 -7.41
CA GLY A 202 27.38 -6.03 -8.35
C GLY A 202 26.89 -6.47 -9.73
N THR A 203 25.99 -7.46 -9.77
CA THR A 203 25.54 -8.07 -11.04
C THR A 203 24.21 -7.49 -11.55
N GLN A 204 23.93 -7.65 -12.85
CA GLN A 204 22.64 -7.28 -13.45
C GLN A 204 21.48 -8.09 -12.85
N LEU A 205 21.69 -9.39 -12.61
CA LEU A 205 20.72 -10.27 -11.96
C LEU A 205 20.37 -9.79 -10.55
N GLU A 206 21.36 -9.37 -9.76
CA GLU A 206 21.14 -8.77 -8.43
C GLU A 206 20.32 -7.47 -8.51
N ARG A 207 20.58 -6.61 -9.50
CA ARG A 207 19.78 -5.39 -9.72
C ARG A 207 18.33 -5.70 -10.09
N MET A 208 18.11 -6.70 -10.94
CA MET A 208 16.78 -7.19 -11.29
C MET A 208 16.05 -7.74 -10.07
N ASN A 209 16.71 -8.59 -9.27
CA ASN A 209 16.16 -9.16 -8.03
C ASN A 209 15.80 -8.09 -7.00
N ARG A 210 16.70 -7.12 -6.78
CA ARG A 210 16.43 -5.99 -5.88
C ARG A 210 15.20 -5.19 -6.34
N THR A 211 15.12 -4.89 -7.63
CA THR A 211 13.98 -4.16 -8.22
C THR A 211 12.69 -4.97 -8.11
N TRP A 212 12.77 -6.28 -8.30
CA TRP A 212 11.65 -7.21 -8.13
C TRP A 212 11.14 -7.25 -6.69
N PHE A 213 12.03 -7.39 -5.70
CA PHE A 213 11.64 -7.37 -4.29
C PHE A 213 11.02 -6.05 -3.88
N LEU A 214 11.59 -4.93 -4.35
CA LEU A 214 11.04 -3.61 -4.10
C LEU A 214 9.63 -3.48 -4.70
N PHE A 215 9.44 -3.91 -5.95
CA PHE A 215 8.13 -3.93 -6.60
C PHE A 215 7.12 -4.80 -5.82
N ARG A 216 7.49 -6.04 -5.49
CA ARG A 216 6.64 -6.99 -4.75
C ARG A 216 6.24 -6.45 -3.38
N ASP A 217 7.20 -5.91 -2.63
CA ASP A 217 6.95 -5.42 -1.27
C ASP A 217 6.15 -4.10 -1.28
N LEU A 218 6.22 -3.30 -2.35
CA LEU A 218 5.42 -2.07 -2.51
C LEU A 218 3.99 -2.33 -3.00
N TYR A 219 3.82 -3.16 -4.05
CA TYR A 219 2.52 -3.41 -4.70
C TYR A 219 1.76 -4.62 -4.14
N GLY A 220 2.43 -5.46 -3.35
CA GLY A 220 1.87 -6.68 -2.77
C GLY A 220 1.79 -7.87 -3.74
N ILE A 221 1.34 -8.99 -3.20
CA ILE A 221 1.41 -10.32 -3.80
C ILE A 221 0.53 -10.47 -5.03
N VAL A 222 -0.64 -9.80 -5.09
CA VAL A 222 -1.57 -9.92 -6.22
C VAL A 222 -0.94 -9.36 -7.49
N TRP A 223 -0.30 -8.19 -7.39
CA TRP A 223 0.38 -7.59 -8.52
C TRP A 223 1.70 -8.28 -8.85
N ALA A 224 2.46 -8.70 -7.83
CA ALA A 224 3.64 -9.52 -8.03
C ALA A 224 3.31 -10.78 -8.83
N ARG A 225 2.32 -11.57 -8.40
CA ARG A 225 1.89 -12.79 -9.11
C ARG A 225 1.57 -12.51 -10.58
N ARG A 226 0.82 -11.44 -10.87
CA ARG A 226 0.47 -11.06 -12.25
C ARG A 226 1.69 -10.68 -13.10
N VAL A 227 2.66 -9.97 -12.54
CA VAL A 227 3.91 -9.63 -13.25
C VAL A 227 4.74 -10.90 -13.49
N MET A 228 4.87 -11.74 -12.46
CA MET A 228 5.58 -13.01 -12.51
C MET A 228 5.02 -13.93 -13.60
N ASP A 229 3.70 -14.14 -13.62
CA ASP A 229 3.05 -14.98 -14.63
C ASP A 229 3.27 -14.43 -16.05
N ARG A 230 3.31 -13.10 -16.23
CA ARG A 230 3.59 -12.48 -17.54
C ARG A 230 5.04 -12.65 -17.96
N VAL A 231 6.00 -12.44 -17.06
CA VAL A 231 7.42 -12.67 -17.33
C VAL A 231 7.65 -14.14 -17.70
N ASN A 232 7.06 -15.07 -16.95
CA ASN A 232 7.23 -16.50 -17.20
C ASN A 232 6.55 -16.97 -18.49
N GLN A 233 5.46 -16.34 -18.93
CA GLN A 233 4.89 -16.59 -20.27
C GLN A 233 5.90 -16.25 -21.39
N PHE A 234 6.66 -15.16 -21.25
CA PHE A 234 7.75 -14.86 -22.19
C PHE A 234 8.91 -15.84 -22.07
N ALA A 235 9.29 -16.20 -20.84
CA ALA A 235 10.36 -17.17 -20.59
C ALA A 235 10.11 -18.51 -21.30
N VAL A 236 8.89 -19.04 -21.22
CA VAL A 236 8.51 -20.29 -21.91
C VAL A 236 8.53 -20.11 -23.43
N ARG A 237 7.99 -19.00 -23.95
CA ARG A 237 7.90 -18.75 -25.40
C ARG A 237 9.28 -18.54 -26.05
N GLU A 238 10.15 -17.81 -25.38
CA GLU A 238 11.50 -17.47 -25.85
C GLU A 238 12.57 -18.47 -25.35
N LYS A 239 12.15 -19.54 -24.65
CA LYS A 239 13.02 -20.61 -24.11
C LYS A 239 14.17 -20.07 -23.23
N TRP A 240 13.87 -19.10 -22.37
CA TRP A 240 14.87 -18.56 -21.44
C TRP A 240 15.29 -19.63 -20.42
N GLN A 241 16.56 -19.60 -20.02
CA GLN A 241 17.10 -20.43 -18.93
C GLN A 241 16.73 -19.88 -17.54
N LEU A 242 15.86 -18.87 -17.49
CA LEU A 242 15.50 -18.10 -16.31
C LEU A 242 13.99 -18.09 -16.13
N ARG A 243 13.54 -18.20 -14.88
CA ARG A 243 12.15 -17.93 -14.49
C ARG A 243 12.12 -16.93 -13.35
N LEU A 244 11.04 -16.15 -13.28
CA LEU A 244 10.78 -15.27 -12.15
C LEU A 244 9.92 -16.02 -11.13
N SER A 245 10.39 -16.12 -9.90
CA SER A 245 9.67 -16.63 -8.73
C SER A 245 9.41 -15.51 -7.73
N LEU A 246 8.75 -15.82 -6.61
CA LEU A 246 8.61 -14.84 -5.52
C LEU A 246 9.96 -14.47 -4.93
N ASP A 247 10.94 -15.36 -5.00
CA ASP A 247 12.29 -15.20 -4.46
C ASP A 247 13.28 -14.60 -5.47
N GLY A 248 12.80 -14.18 -6.64
CA GLY A 248 13.59 -13.51 -7.66
C GLY A 248 13.69 -14.29 -8.95
N PHE A 249 14.59 -13.83 -9.82
CA PHE A 249 15.00 -14.54 -11.01
C PHE A 249 15.89 -15.71 -10.62
N GLU A 250 15.44 -16.91 -10.96
CA GLU A 250 16.10 -18.18 -10.65
C GLU A 250 16.28 -19.01 -11.93
N PRO A 251 17.34 -19.85 -12.01
CA PRO A 251 17.54 -20.75 -13.14
C PRO A 251 16.33 -21.66 -13.35
N HIS A 252 16.05 -22.00 -14.61
CA HIS A 252 15.03 -22.98 -14.94
C HIS A 252 15.40 -24.35 -14.34
N PRO A 253 14.48 -25.08 -13.69
CA PRO A 253 14.80 -26.36 -13.04
C PRO A 253 15.39 -27.40 -14.00
N ASP A 254 14.96 -27.37 -15.25
CA ASP A 254 15.45 -28.29 -16.30
C ASP A 254 16.86 -27.93 -16.82
N ASN A 255 17.37 -26.75 -16.47
CA ASN A 255 18.71 -26.30 -16.88
C ASN A 255 19.34 -25.43 -15.78
N PRO A 256 19.91 -26.05 -14.73
CA PRO A 256 20.50 -25.35 -13.58
C PRO A 256 21.88 -24.72 -13.87
N GLY A 257 22.23 -24.52 -15.15
CA GLY A 257 23.50 -23.92 -15.57
C GLY A 257 23.73 -22.52 -15.00
N LYS A 258 24.99 -22.08 -14.99
CA LYS A 258 25.31 -20.67 -14.71
C LYS A 258 24.74 -19.82 -15.83
N ILE A 259 24.01 -18.77 -15.46
CA ILE A 259 23.43 -17.82 -16.41
C ILE A 259 24.49 -16.79 -16.75
N ASP A 260 24.85 -16.72 -18.02
CA ASP A 260 25.80 -15.74 -18.52
C ASP A 260 25.14 -14.36 -18.69
N HIS A 261 25.91 -13.30 -18.48
CA HIS A 261 25.46 -11.90 -18.61
C HIS A 261 24.70 -11.57 -19.92
N PRO A 262 25.17 -11.96 -21.13
CA PRO A 262 24.45 -11.64 -22.37
C PRO A 262 23.05 -12.29 -22.46
N GLU A 263 22.78 -13.35 -21.69
CA GLU A 263 21.45 -13.97 -21.67
C GLU A 263 20.43 -13.15 -20.85
N LEU A 264 20.87 -12.14 -20.10
CA LEU A 264 20.02 -11.30 -19.24
C LEU A 264 19.40 -10.11 -19.96
N ASP A 265 19.92 -9.70 -21.12
CA ASP A 265 19.46 -8.49 -21.81
C ASP A 265 17.98 -8.58 -22.18
N ARG A 266 17.60 -9.70 -22.80
CA ARG A 266 16.22 -9.93 -23.23
C ARG A 266 15.22 -10.06 -22.06
N PRO A 267 15.49 -10.85 -21.01
CA PRO A 267 14.69 -10.82 -19.79
C PRO A 267 14.57 -9.43 -19.16
N THR A 268 15.66 -8.64 -19.15
CA THR A 268 15.69 -7.29 -18.60
C THR A 268 14.75 -6.37 -19.38
N GLU A 269 14.83 -6.38 -20.71
CA GLU A 269 13.95 -5.58 -21.59
C GLU A 269 12.46 -5.87 -21.34
N ILE A 270 12.09 -7.15 -21.30
CA ILE A 270 10.69 -7.55 -21.07
C ILE A 270 10.25 -7.17 -19.65
N PHE A 271 11.10 -7.34 -18.65
CA PHE A 271 10.80 -6.94 -17.28
C PHE A 271 10.57 -5.43 -17.19
N VAL A 272 11.45 -4.62 -17.79
CA VAL A 272 11.28 -3.16 -17.92
C VAL A 272 9.95 -2.81 -18.60
N TRP A 273 9.65 -3.47 -19.73
CA TRP A 273 8.42 -3.24 -20.48
C TRP A 273 7.16 -3.50 -19.64
N ILE A 274 7.14 -4.57 -18.85
CA ILE A 274 6.02 -4.88 -17.94
C ILE A 274 5.93 -3.82 -16.82
N LEU A 275 7.06 -3.45 -16.21
CA LEU A 275 7.10 -2.50 -15.10
C LEU A 275 6.67 -1.08 -15.48
N ARG A 276 6.79 -0.67 -16.75
CA ARG A 276 6.32 0.65 -17.24
C ARG A 276 4.81 0.92 -16.99
N ARG A 277 4.03 -0.12 -16.72
CA ARG A 277 2.62 -0.01 -16.35
C ARG A 277 2.41 0.45 -14.89
N PHE A 278 3.46 0.43 -14.08
CA PHE A 278 3.45 0.72 -12.65
C PHE A 278 4.43 1.85 -12.29
N ALA A 279 5.58 1.90 -12.96
CA ALA A 279 6.64 2.87 -12.69
C ALA A 279 6.92 3.77 -13.91
N SER A 280 7.48 4.96 -13.65
CA SER A 280 8.04 5.84 -14.68
C SER A 280 9.34 5.25 -15.23
N THR A 281 9.72 5.71 -16.42
CA THR A 281 10.98 5.33 -17.04
C THR A 281 12.18 5.69 -16.15
N ASP A 282 12.16 6.87 -15.54
CA ASP A 282 13.25 7.35 -14.67
C ASP A 282 13.42 6.48 -13.44
N TRP A 283 12.30 6.07 -12.82
CA TRP A 283 12.33 5.18 -11.67
C TRP A 283 12.95 3.83 -12.05
N ILE A 284 12.57 3.27 -13.20
CA ILE A 284 13.12 1.98 -13.67
C ILE A 284 14.61 2.10 -13.99
N ALA A 285 15.01 3.17 -14.70
CA ALA A 285 16.40 3.43 -15.05
C ALA A 285 17.29 3.57 -13.81
N GLN A 286 16.83 4.31 -12.79
CA GLN A 286 17.53 4.47 -11.52
C GLN A 286 17.79 3.14 -10.79
N HIS A 287 16.83 2.20 -10.83
CA HIS A 287 16.92 0.97 -10.05
C HIS A 287 17.64 -0.17 -10.79
N LEU A 288 17.52 -0.24 -12.12
CA LEU A 288 18.16 -1.25 -12.96
C LEU A 288 19.52 -0.82 -13.54
N ASN A 289 19.86 0.47 -13.48
CA ASN A 289 21.02 1.06 -14.14
C ASN A 289 21.04 0.78 -15.66
N VAL A 290 19.86 0.85 -16.28
CA VAL A 290 19.69 0.67 -17.72
C VAL A 290 19.49 2.04 -18.34
N ILE A 291 20.30 2.38 -19.36
CA ILE A 291 20.06 3.57 -20.19
C ILE A 291 18.82 3.29 -21.02
N VAL A 292 17.67 3.76 -20.55
CA VAL A 292 16.45 3.66 -21.35
C VAL A 292 16.52 4.71 -22.44
N THR A 293 16.90 4.29 -23.65
CA THR A 293 16.82 5.14 -24.84
C THR A 293 15.36 5.53 -25.06
N ASN A 294 15.06 6.81 -24.84
CA ASN A 294 13.73 7.34 -25.09
C ASN A 294 13.53 7.35 -26.62
N PRO A 295 12.58 6.60 -27.18
CA PRO A 295 12.41 6.52 -28.63
C PRO A 295 12.10 7.90 -29.25
N ALA A 296 11.54 8.84 -28.48
CA ALA A 296 11.34 10.23 -28.90
C ALA A 296 12.65 10.99 -29.18
N ASN A 297 13.76 10.62 -28.53
CA ASN A 297 15.07 11.24 -28.75
C ASN A 297 15.82 10.59 -29.92
N ALA A 298 15.51 9.34 -30.27
CA ALA A 298 16.13 8.63 -31.38
C ALA A 298 15.72 9.22 -32.76
N SER A 299 14.54 9.83 -32.85
CA SER A 299 14.07 10.51 -34.07
C SER A 299 14.67 11.91 -34.28
N ALA A 300 15.25 12.54 -33.25
CA ALA A 300 15.83 13.88 -33.35
C ALA A 300 17.29 13.88 -33.83
N SER A 301 18.02 12.76 -33.68
CA SER A 301 19.42 12.63 -34.09
C SER A 301 19.62 12.24 -35.56
N GLY A 302 18.55 12.01 -36.33
CA GLY A 302 18.61 11.53 -37.71
C GLY A 302 18.58 12.60 -38.81
N THR A 303 18.41 13.88 -38.48
CA THR A 303 18.03 14.91 -39.47
C THR A 303 19.08 15.98 -39.78
N SER A 304 20.34 15.79 -39.38
CA SER A 304 21.43 16.76 -39.65
C SER A 304 22.57 16.21 -40.51
N GLN A 305 22.22 15.50 -41.60
CA GLN A 305 23.15 15.20 -42.70
C GLN A 305 22.42 15.35 -44.04
N THR A 306 22.21 16.60 -44.46
CA THR A 306 21.98 16.99 -45.85
C THR A 306 22.59 18.35 -46.07
#